data_AF-A0A536Y433-F1
#
_entry.id   AF-A0A536Y433-F1
#
_cell.length_a   1.000
_cell.length_b   1.000
_cell.length_c   1.000
_cell.angle_alpha   90.00
_cell.angle_beta   90.00
_cell.angle_gamma   90.00
#
_symmetry.space_group_name_H-M   'P 1'
#
loop_
_entity.id
_entity.type
_entity.pdbx_description
1 polymer ?
#
loop_
_entity_poly.entity_id
_entity_poly.type
_entity_poly.pdbx_seq_one_letter_code
_entity_poly.pdbx_strand_id
1 'polypeptide(L)'
;MISPRVDEHRQAALRAGLSYVTDGLAGIRRERAGKGWVFYAPDGQRITDKAERKRINSLAIPPAWTEVWISPDPDGHIQATARDARGRKQYRYHPLYREARDKSKFGRMLEFSETLPEIRERVERDLRARDLTRRQILATVVMLLDKTLIRVGNDEYARENRSFGLTTLRERHVEIKGAKLLFSFRGKSGVDHTVSITDRRLARIVQQCQDLPGQELFKYIDTSGKRQTISSDDVNAYLREITGRDITAKDFRTWAGTMLAARELFLLGPAKSKR
;
A
#
# COMPACT_ATOMS: atom_id res chain seq x y z
N MET A 1 -7.46 -20.02 8.51
CA MET A 1 -6.29 -19.90 7.61
C MET A 1 -5.62 -18.56 7.87
N ILE A 2 -4.35 -18.57 8.24
CA ILE A 2 -3.55 -17.33 8.35
C ILE A 2 -3.39 -16.77 6.92
N SER A 3 -3.55 -15.46 6.76
CA SER A 3 -3.34 -14.81 5.46
C SER A 3 -1.91 -15.11 4.98
N PRO A 4 -1.67 -15.48 3.70
CA PRO A 4 -0.33 -15.74 3.17
C PRO A 4 0.69 -14.61 3.44
N ARG A 5 0.20 -13.37 3.62
CA ARG A 5 1.01 -12.21 4.02
C ARG A 5 1.49 -12.26 5.45
N VAL A 6 0.62 -12.67 6.37
CA VAL A 6 0.99 -12.79 7.79
C VAL A 6 2.07 -13.87 7.91
N ASP A 7 1.96 -14.94 7.14
CA ASP A 7 3.03 -15.92 6.99
C ASP A 7 4.28 -15.31 6.35
N GLU A 8 4.18 -14.48 5.30
CA GLU A 8 5.34 -13.77 4.72
C GLU A 8 6.05 -12.87 5.77
N HIS A 9 5.31 -12.12 6.57
CA HIS A 9 5.87 -11.26 7.63
C HIS A 9 6.57 -12.09 8.71
N ARG A 10 6.00 -13.23 9.10
CA ARG A 10 6.61 -14.18 10.04
C ARG A 10 7.85 -14.83 9.46
N GLN A 11 7.79 -15.35 8.23
CA GLN A 11 8.91 -15.98 7.56
C GLN A 11 10.05 -14.99 7.26
N ALA A 12 9.75 -13.71 7.00
CA ALA A 12 10.77 -12.69 6.86
C ALA A 12 11.49 -12.40 8.19
N ALA A 13 10.77 -12.41 9.31
CA ALA A 13 11.39 -12.28 10.64
C ALA A 13 12.29 -13.49 10.94
N LEU A 14 11.77 -14.71 10.79
CA LEU A 14 12.51 -15.95 11.07
C LEU A 14 13.78 -16.07 10.20
N ARG A 15 13.70 -15.79 8.89
CA ARG A 15 14.87 -15.80 7.99
C ARG A 15 15.92 -14.75 8.35
N ALA A 16 15.53 -13.67 9.03
CA ALA A 16 16.44 -12.66 9.53
C ALA A 16 17.01 -13.01 10.91
N GLY A 17 16.69 -14.17 11.48
CA GLY A 17 17.05 -14.56 12.84
C GLY A 17 16.26 -13.82 13.92
N LEU A 18 15.09 -13.28 13.58
CA LEU A 18 14.27 -12.42 14.45
C LEU A 18 12.99 -13.10 14.91
N SER A 19 12.53 -12.70 16.09
CA SER A 19 11.25 -13.14 16.66
C SER A 19 10.06 -12.44 16.00
N TYR A 20 9.03 -13.22 15.65
CA TYR A 20 7.76 -12.65 15.23
C TYR A 20 6.92 -12.22 16.44
N VAL A 21 6.88 -10.91 16.72
CA VAL A 21 6.21 -10.30 17.88
C VAL A 21 5.03 -9.41 17.46
N THR A 22 4.05 -9.24 18.34
CA THR A 22 2.94 -8.29 18.14
C THR A 22 2.78 -7.42 19.38
N ASP A 23 2.18 -6.24 19.22
CA ASP A 23 1.87 -5.33 20.32
C ASP A 23 0.60 -5.71 21.09
N GLY A 24 0.08 -6.91 20.88
CA GLY A 24 -0.94 -7.51 21.74
C GLY A 24 -0.37 -8.14 23.02
N LEU A 25 0.94 -8.32 23.10
CA LEU A 25 1.64 -8.77 24.31
C LEU A 25 2.07 -7.58 25.17
N ALA A 26 2.23 -7.80 26.47
CA ALA A 26 2.74 -6.77 27.38
C ALA A 26 4.15 -6.32 26.94
N GLY A 27 4.33 -5.02 26.74
CA GLY A 27 5.58 -4.43 26.28
C GLY A 27 6.15 -3.41 27.27
N ILE A 28 7.32 -2.87 26.91
CA ILE A 28 7.94 -1.78 27.63
C ILE A 28 7.13 -0.51 27.39
N ARG A 29 6.76 0.18 28.48
CA ARG A 29 6.06 1.47 28.45
C ARG A 29 7.05 2.61 28.69
N ARG A 30 6.72 3.80 28.20
CA ARG A 30 7.46 5.04 28.49
C ARG A 30 6.57 6.05 29.20
N GLU A 31 7.13 6.77 30.15
CA GLU A 31 6.46 7.86 30.86
C GLU A 31 7.35 9.10 30.90
N ARG A 32 6.73 10.29 30.92
CA ARG A 32 7.46 11.56 30.97
C ARG A 32 8.08 11.75 32.36
N ALA A 33 9.35 12.14 32.38
CA ALA A 33 10.06 12.52 33.61
C ALA A 33 10.96 13.72 33.32
N GLY A 34 10.55 14.91 33.78
CA GLY A 34 11.24 16.17 33.50
C GLY A 34 11.41 16.38 31.99
N LYS A 35 12.66 16.61 31.54
CA LYS A 35 12.98 16.80 30.11
C LYS A 35 13.07 15.48 29.32
N GLY A 36 13.05 14.33 29.99
CA GLY A 36 13.32 13.02 29.39
C GLY A 36 12.16 12.04 29.47
N TRP A 37 12.51 10.76 29.38
CA TRP A 37 11.62 9.61 29.49
C TRP A 37 12.17 8.61 30.51
N VAL A 38 11.26 8.01 31.28
CA VAL A 38 11.52 6.79 32.05
C VAL A 38 10.81 5.62 31.37
N PHE A 39 11.38 4.42 31.51
CA PHE A 39 10.88 3.22 30.87
C PHE A 39 10.54 2.18 31.94
N TYR A 40 9.46 1.45 31.72
CA TYR A 40 8.98 0.39 32.62
C TYR A 40 8.82 -0.90 31.84
N ALA A 41 9.34 -1.99 32.40
CA ALA A 41 9.20 -3.33 31.88
C ALA A 41 7.73 -3.82 32.01
N PRO A 42 7.35 -4.92 31.32
CA PRO A 42 6.00 -5.48 31.38
C PRO A 42 5.51 -5.80 32.81
N ASP A 43 6.42 -6.13 33.71
CA ASP A 43 6.16 -6.40 35.14
C ASP A 43 6.05 -5.13 36.01
N GLY A 44 6.21 -3.95 35.41
CA GLY A 44 6.16 -2.66 36.10
C GLY A 44 7.51 -2.20 36.67
N GLN A 45 8.57 -2.99 36.56
CA GLN A 45 9.89 -2.58 37.06
C GLN A 45 10.48 -1.46 36.21
N ARG A 46 11.10 -0.48 36.87
CA ARG A 46 11.78 0.62 36.19
C ARG A 46 13.07 0.10 35.52
N ILE A 47 13.20 0.34 34.22
CA ILE A 47 14.40 -0.02 33.46
C ILE A 47 15.48 1.02 33.72
N THR A 48 16.50 0.65 34.49
CA THR A 48 17.68 1.47 34.79
C THR A 48 18.92 1.06 34.01
N ASP A 49 18.93 -0.15 33.45
CA ASP A 49 20.04 -0.69 32.66
C ASP A 49 20.44 0.24 31.51
N LYS A 50 21.74 0.50 31.39
CA LYS A 50 22.26 1.47 30.43
C LYS A 50 22.19 0.95 29.00
N ALA A 51 22.40 -0.35 28.78
CA ALA A 51 22.39 -0.93 27.44
C ALA A 51 20.97 -0.93 26.87
N GLU A 52 19.99 -1.34 27.68
CA GLU A 52 18.59 -1.39 27.29
C GLU A 52 18.02 0.02 27.03
N ARG A 53 18.35 0.99 27.88
CA ARG A 53 17.98 2.39 27.64
C ARG A 53 18.61 2.95 26.36
N LYS A 54 19.87 2.58 26.05
CA LYS A 54 20.53 2.98 24.80
C LYS A 54 19.80 2.39 23.59
N ARG A 55 19.42 1.11 23.65
CA ARG A 55 18.63 0.43 22.61
C ARG A 55 17.30 1.16 22.37
N ILE A 56 16.51 1.37 23.42
CA ILE A 56 15.21 2.03 23.32
C ILE A 56 15.34 3.45 22.72
N ASN A 57 16.32 4.23 23.19
CA ASN A 57 16.53 5.58 22.67
C ASN A 57 16.95 5.59 21.19
N SER A 58 17.70 4.58 20.73
CA SER A 58 18.10 4.46 19.32
C SER A 58 16.92 4.26 18.37
N LEU A 59 15.75 3.82 18.87
CA LEU A 59 14.53 3.68 18.08
C LEU A 59 13.96 5.04 17.64
N ALA A 60 14.44 6.14 18.22
CA ALA A 60 14.04 7.51 17.90
C ALA A 60 12.51 7.66 17.79
N ILE A 61 11.80 7.25 18.86
CA ILE A 61 10.34 7.33 18.96
C ILE A 61 9.96 8.79 19.26
N PRO A 62 9.29 9.51 18.34
CA PRO A 62 8.97 10.92 18.52
C PRO A 62 8.24 11.20 19.83
N PRO A 63 8.54 12.32 20.51
CA PRO A 63 7.98 12.60 21.83
C PRO A 63 6.47 12.87 21.82
N ALA A 64 5.91 13.30 20.69
CA ALA A 64 4.48 13.57 20.54
C ALA A 64 3.64 12.31 20.30
N TRP A 65 4.25 11.13 20.14
CA TRP A 65 3.52 9.89 19.91
C TRP A 65 2.94 9.33 21.21
N THR A 66 1.69 8.86 21.15
CA THR A 66 0.90 8.30 22.24
C THR A 66 0.75 6.79 22.09
N GLU A 67 0.20 6.09 23.10
CA GLU A 67 -0.01 4.63 23.08
C GLU A 67 1.24 3.84 22.65
N VAL A 68 2.38 4.22 23.22
CA VAL A 68 3.68 3.67 22.82
C VAL A 68 3.89 2.31 23.47
N TRP A 69 4.05 1.30 22.64
CA TRP A 69 4.50 -0.03 22.99
C TRP A 69 5.91 -0.24 22.44
N ILE A 70 6.82 -0.76 23.28
CA ILE A 70 8.20 -1.05 22.90
C ILE A 70 8.46 -2.53 23.18
N SER A 71 9.09 -3.23 22.23
CA SER A 71 9.37 -4.66 22.36
C SER A 71 10.37 -4.90 23.50
N PRO A 72 10.06 -5.79 24.46
CA PRO A 72 11.02 -6.29 25.45
C PRO A 72 12.11 -7.13 24.81
N ASP A 73 11.79 -7.81 23.70
CA ASP A 73 12.72 -8.63 22.94
C ASP A 73 13.53 -7.72 21.98
N PRO A 74 14.87 -7.61 22.16
CA PRO A 74 15.72 -6.87 21.24
C PRO A 74 15.70 -7.46 19.82
N ASP A 75 15.45 -8.76 19.68
CA ASP A 75 15.38 -9.48 18.41
C ASP A 75 13.96 -9.56 17.85
N GLY A 76 12.99 -8.88 18.47
CA GLY A 76 11.65 -8.72 17.94
C GLY A 76 11.63 -7.93 16.63
N HIS A 77 11.03 -8.48 15.57
CA HIS A 77 11.01 -7.79 14.26
C HIS A 77 10.32 -6.42 14.29
N ILE A 78 9.31 -6.24 15.16
CA ILE A 78 8.76 -4.93 15.53
C ILE A 78 9.43 -4.52 16.84
N GLN A 79 10.10 -3.37 16.83
CA GLN A 79 10.78 -2.82 17.99
C GLN A 79 9.91 -1.84 18.77
N ALA A 80 8.99 -1.14 18.09
CA ALA A 80 7.98 -0.33 18.76
C ALA A 80 6.74 -0.12 17.88
N THR A 81 5.59 0.06 18.53
CA THR A 81 4.37 0.63 17.93
C THR A 81 3.93 1.85 18.72
N ALA A 82 3.22 2.77 18.08
CA ALA A 82 2.67 3.95 18.73
C ALA A 82 1.55 4.55 17.89
N ARG A 83 0.85 5.55 18.42
CA ARG A 83 -0.01 6.44 17.65
C ARG A 83 0.65 7.79 17.44
N ASP A 84 0.59 8.30 16.20
CA ASP A 84 1.02 9.67 15.93
C ASP A 84 -0.04 10.71 16.33
N ALA A 85 0.25 12.00 16.12
CA ALA A 85 -0.65 13.10 16.44
C ALA A 85 -2.01 13.06 15.70
N ARG A 86 -2.16 12.19 14.70
CA ARG A 86 -3.40 11.94 13.97
C ARG A 86 -4.05 10.60 14.35
N GLY A 87 -3.59 9.95 15.42
CA GLY A 87 -4.11 8.67 15.89
C GLY A 87 -3.67 7.45 15.06
N ARG A 88 -2.82 7.64 14.03
CA ARG A 88 -2.42 6.56 13.11
C ARG A 88 -1.39 5.67 13.77
N LYS A 89 -1.56 4.36 13.64
CA LYS A 89 -0.59 3.38 14.15
C LYS A 89 0.72 3.45 13.36
N GLN A 90 1.80 3.71 14.06
CA GLN A 90 3.16 3.82 13.55
C GLN A 90 4.00 2.66 14.05
N TYR A 91 5.01 2.28 13.27
CA TYR A 91 5.90 1.16 13.56
C TYR A 91 7.38 1.58 13.53
N ARG A 92 8.17 1.00 14.43
CA ARG A 92 9.61 0.89 14.33
C ARG A 92 9.96 -0.59 14.18
N TYR A 93 10.72 -0.91 13.14
CA TYR A 93 11.12 -2.28 12.83
C TYR A 93 12.60 -2.48 13.13
N HIS A 94 12.98 -3.71 13.45
CA HIS A 94 14.38 -4.10 13.54
C HIS A 94 15.09 -3.88 12.18
N PRO A 95 16.34 -3.39 12.14
CA PRO A 95 17.06 -3.16 10.88
C PRO A 95 17.17 -4.40 10.00
N LEU A 96 17.51 -5.55 10.57
CA LEU A 96 17.60 -6.83 9.83
C LEU A 96 16.24 -7.25 9.25
N TYR A 97 15.13 -6.90 9.91
CA TYR A 97 13.80 -7.17 9.37
C TYR A 97 13.54 -6.35 8.11
N ARG A 98 13.92 -5.06 8.12
CA ARG A 98 13.79 -4.21 6.93
C ARG A 98 14.63 -4.75 5.78
N GLU A 99 15.87 -5.12 6.05
CA GLU A 99 16.75 -5.70 5.03
C GLU A 99 16.18 -7.00 4.44
N ALA A 100 15.69 -7.91 5.29
CA ALA A 100 15.07 -9.15 4.83
C ALA A 100 13.81 -8.91 3.99
N ARG A 101 12.99 -7.92 4.37
CA ARG A 101 11.80 -7.49 3.60
C ARG A 101 12.17 -6.84 2.27
N ASP A 102 13.26 -6.10 2.22
CA ASP A 102 13.75 -5.48 0.99
C ASP A 102 14.32 -6.54 0.03
N LYS A 103 15.01 -7.58 0.55
CA LYS A 103 15.46 -8.72 -0.24
C LYS A 103 14.31 -9.57 -0.78
N SER A 104 13.29 -9.86 0.03
CA SER A 104 12.14 -10.66 -0.40
C SER A 104 11.32 -9.98 -1.51
N LYS A 105 11.37 -8.64 -1.59
CA LYS A 105 10.72 -7.85 -2.63
C LYS A 105 11.15 -8.26 -4.04
N PHE A 106 12.41 -8.62 -4.26
CA PHE A 106 12.89 -9.00 -5.60
C PHE A 106 12.32 -10.35 -6.06
N GLY A 107 12.29 -11.35 -5.17
CA GLY A 107 11.64 -12.63 -5.46
C GLY A 107 10.15 -12.46 -5.77
N ARG A 108 9.47 -11.60 -5.01
CA ARG A 108 8.06 -11.23 -5.25
C ARG A 108 7.84 -10.56 -6.60
N MET A 109 8.81 -9.78 -7.11
CA MET A 109 8.71 -9.15 -8.43
C MET A 109 8.87 -10.16 -9.57
N LEU A 110 9.69 -11.19 -9.39
CA LEU A 110 9.79 -12.28 -10.36
C LEU A 110 8.45 -13.03 -10.47
N GLU A 111 7.89 -13.47 -9.34
CA GLU A 111 6.58 -14.15 -9.30
C GLU A 111 5.47 -13.27 -9.91
N PHE A 112 5.47 -11.97 -9.59
CA PHE A 112 4.51 -11.04 -10.18
C PHE A 112 4.68 -10.92 -11.70
N SER A 113 5.92 -10.91 -12.21
CA SER A 113 6.19 -10.80 -13.64
C SER A 113 5.67 -12.00 -14.44
N GLU A 114 5.76 -13.20 -13.86
CA GLU A 114 5.23 -14.44 -14.45
C GLU A 114 3.69 -14.44 -14.47
N THR A 115 3.07 -13.85 -13.45
CA THR A 115 1.60 -13.80 -13.31
C THR A 115 0.97 -12.64 -14.11
N LEU A 116 1.72 -11.58 -14.41
CA LEU A 116 1.21 -10.35 -15.04
C LEU A 116 0.50 -10.59 -16.39
N PRO A 117 1.00 -11.45 -17.31
CA PRO A 117 0.28 -11.77 -18.55
C PRO A 117 -1.12 -12.37 -18.29
N GLU A 118 -1.23 -13.30 -17.34
CA GLU A 118 -2.51 -13.92 -16.97
C GLU A 118 -3.50 -12.89 -16.41
N ILE A 119 -3.01 -11.98 -15.55
CA ILE A 119 -3.82 -10.88 -15.02
C ILE A 119 -4.35 -10.01 -16.16
N ARG A 120 -3.49 -9.59 -17.09
CA ARG A 120 -3.88 -8.74 -18.23
C ARG A 120 -4.91 -9.44 -19.11
N GLU A 121 -4.72 -10.72 -19.37
CA GLU A 121 -5.66 -11.50 -20.18
C GLU A 121 -7.03 -11.61 -19.50
N ARG A 122 -7.08 -11.88 -18.19
CA ARG A 122 -8.35 -11.95 -17.44
C ARG A 122 -9.04 -10.59 -17.33
N VAL A 123 -8.28 -9.52 -17.08
CA VAL A 123 -8.79 -8.15 -17.09
C VAL A 123 -9.39 -7.80 -18.44
N GLU A 124 -8.71 -8.14 -19.54
CA GLU A 124 -9.23 -7.90 -20.90
C GLU A 124 -10.55 -8.66 -21.17
N ARG A 125 -10.70 -9.88 -20.66
CA ARG A 125 -11.97 -10.62 -20.75
C ARG A 125 -13.07 -9.92 -19.96
N ASP A 126 -12.81 -9.56 -18.70
CA ASP A 126 -13.80 -8.92 -17.82
C ASP A 126 -14.21 -7.53 -18.34
N LEU A 127 -13.30 -6.81 -19.02
CA LEU A 127 -13.60 -5.54 -19.70
C LEU A 127 -14.59 -5.69 -20.87
N ARG A 128 -14.74 -6.89 -21.47
CA ARG A 128 -15.66 -7.14 -22.60
C ARG A 128 -17.11 -7.39 -22.16
N ALA A 129 -17.40 -7.36 -20.86
CA ALA A 129 -18.77 -7.42 -20.37
C ALA A 129 -19.64 -6.35 -21.03
N ARG A 130 -20.92 -6.67 -21.29
CA ARG A 130 -21.85 -5.74 -21.94
C ARG A 130 -22.34 -4.65 -20.99
N ASP A 131 -22.62 -5.06 -19.75
CA ASP A 131 -23.18 -4.18 -18.73
C ASP A 131 -22.11 -3.72 -17.75
N LEU A 132 -22.35 -2.55 -17.14
CA LEU A 132 -21.49 -1.93 -16.13
C LEU A 132 -21.58 -2.68 -14.79
N THR A 133 -21.05 -3.89 -14.78
CA THR A 133 -21.01 -4.77 -13.62
C THR A 133 -19.88 -4.39 -12.67
N ARG A 134 -19.99 -4.78 -11.39
CA ARG A 134 -18.90 -4.67 -10.40
C ARG A 134 -17.57 -5.19 -10.96
N ARG A 135 -17.62 -6.34 -11.65
CA ARG A 135 -16.44 -7.00 -12.21
C ARG A 135 -15.78 -6.17 -13.33
N GLN A 136 -16.58 -5.57 -14.21
CA GLN A 136 -16.07 -4.70 -15.27
C GLN A 136 -15.41 -3.44 -14.69
N ILE A 137 -15.97 -2.86 -13.63
CA ILE A 137 -15.37 -1.69 -12.96
C ILE A 137 -14.03 -2.08 -12.29
N LEU A 138 -13.98 -3.21 -11.60
CA LEU A 138 -12.74 -3.71 -10.99
C LEU A 138 -11.65 -3.94 -12.03
N ALA A 139 -12.01 -4.58 -13.15
CA ALA A 139 -11.11 -4.76 -14.29
C ALA A 139 -10.65 -3.40 -14.87
N THR A 140 -11.55 -2.42 -14.96
CA THR A 140 -11.23 -1.05 -15.40
C THR A 140 -10.21 -0.39 -14.48
N VAL A 141 -10.40 -0.48 -13.17
CA VAL A 141 -9.44 0.08 -12.21
C VAL A 141 -8.08 -0.64 -12.26
N VAL A 142 -8.05 -1.96 -12.41
CA VAL A 142 -6.78 -2.70 -12.56
C VAL A 142 -6.08 -2.31 -13.88
N MET A 143 -6.81 -2.18 -14.98
CA MET A 143 -6.24 -1.75 -16.26
C MET A 143 -5.71 -0.31 -16.17
N LEU A 144 -6.44 0.60 -15.51
CA LEU A 144 -5.96 1.95 -15.26
C LEU A 144 -4.72 1.95 -14.37
N LEU A 145 -4.68 1.13 -13.32
CA LEU A 145 -3.49 0.95 -12.49
C LEU A 145 -2.28 0.51 -13.32
N ASP A 146 -2.44 -0.50 -14.19
CA ASP A 146 -1.36 -1.01 -15.03
C ASP A 146 -0.85 0.05 -16.02
N LYS A 147 -1.76 0.78 -16.68
CA LYS A 147 -1.41 1.79 -17.69
C LYS A 147 -0.88 3.11 -17.10
N THR A 148 -1.41 3.55 -15.97
CA THR A 148 -1.14 4.89 -15.41
C THR A 148 -0.24 4.87 -14.19
N LEU A 149 -0.11 3.70 -13.55
CA LEU A 149 0.52 3.52 -12.25
C LEU A 149 -0.10 4.37 -11.14
N ILE A 150 -1.27 5.00 -11.33
CA ILE A 150 -1.95 5.74 -10.26
C ILE A 150 -2.22 4.77 -9.10
N ARG A 151 -1.95 5.23 -7.87
CA ARG A 151 -2.22 4.41 -6.68
C ARG A 151 -3.72 4.14 -6.61
N VAL A 152 -4.10 2.93 -6.23
CA VAL A 152 -5.53 2.59 -6.02
C VAL A 152 -6.19 3.54 -5.02
N GLY A 153 -5.47 3.97 -3.97
CA GLY A 153 -6.02 4.88 -2.96
C GLY A 153 -6.63 4.09 -1.80
N ASN A 154 -7.00 4.78 -0.73
CA ASN A 154 -7.78 4.24 0.38
C ASN A 154 -8.66 5.39 0.88
N ASP A 155 -9.95 5.11 1.06
CA ASP A 155 -11.00 6.08 1.37
C ASP A 155 -10.75 6.83 2.68
N GLU A 156 -10.20 6.14 3.68
CA GLU A 156 -9.85 6.71 4.99
C GLU A 156 -8.78 7.81 4.81
N TYR A 157 -7.74 7.53 4.01
CA TYR A 157 -6.69 8.50 3.71
C TYR A 157 -7.17 9.66 2.85
N ALA A 158 -8.15 9.44 1.97
CA ALA A 158 -8.62 10.44 1.04
C ALA A 158 -9.44 11.55 1.70
N ARG A 159 -10.29 11.21 2.66
CA ARG A 159 -11.11 12.20 3.39
C ARG A 159 -10.26 13.11 4.27
N GLU A 160 -9.31 12.54 5.00
CA GLU A 160 -8.47 13.30 5.94
C GLU A 160 -7.43 14.18 5.24
N ASN A 161 -6.82 13.69 4.17
CA ASN A 161 -5.66 14.35 3.54
C ASN A 161 -5.99 15.07 2.24
N ARG A 162 -7.26 15.07 1.80
CA ARG A 162 -7.70 15.55 0.48
C ARG A 162 -6.79 15.01 -0.64
N SER A 163 -6.42 13.73 -0.53
CA SER A 163 -5.46 13.04 -1.39
C SER A 163 -6.14 11.85 -2.07
N PHE A 164 -6.11 11.78 -3.39
CA PHE A 164 -6.89 10.83 -4.16
C PHE A 164 -6.01 9.73 -4.79
N GLY A 165 -6.63 8.57 -5.02
CA GLY A 165 -6.15 7.46 -5.83
C GLY A 165 -7.32 6.90 -6.64
N LEU A 166 -7.10 5.90 -7.50
CA LEU A 166 -8.12 5.40 -8.46
C LEU A 166 -9.50 5.22 -7.81
N THR A 167 -9.62 4.45 -6.73
CA THR A 167 -10.92 4.16 -6.07
C THR A 167 -11.54 5.36 -5.38
N THR A 168 -10.75 6.40 -5.09
CA THR A 168 -11.23 7.63 -4.44
C THR A 168 -11.36 8.82 -5.41
N LEU A 169 -11.08 8.61 -6.70
CA LEU A 169 -11.27 9.66 -7.70
C LEU A 169 -12.74 10.10 -7.73
N ARG A 170 -12.94 11.36 -8.08
CA ARG A 170 -14.25 11.98 -8.25
C ARG A 170 -14.42 12.36 -9.72
N GLU A 171 -15.65 12.60 -10.13
CA GLU A 171 -15.98 12.98 -11.51
C GLU A 171 -15.13 14.15 -12.02
N ARG A 172 -14.94 15.18 -11.19
CA ARG A 172 -14.11 16.36 -11.51
C ARG A 172 -12.62 16.06 -11.76
N HIS A 173 -12.14 14.88 -11.39
CA HIS A 173 -10.72 14.51 -11.54
C HIS A 173 -10.42 13.85 -12.89
N VAL A 174 -11.43 13.66 -13.75
CA VAL A 174 -11.23 13.10 -15.08
C VAL A 174 -11.95 13.93 -16.13
N GLU A 175 -11.25 14.23 -17.22
CA GLU A 175 -11.81 14.80 -18.43
C GLU A 175 -11.75 13.74 -19.55
N ILE A 176 -12.86 13.55 -20.25
CA ILE A 176 -12.99 12.53 -21.31
C ILE A 176 -13.24 13.25 -22.65
N LYS A 177 -12.38 13.00 -23.63
CA LYS A 177 -12.50 13.52 -25.00
C LYS A 177 -12.31 12.40 -26.00
N GLY A 178 -13.41 11.84 -26.49
CA GLY A 178 -13.39 10.68 -27.39
C GLY A 178 -12.75 9.47 -26.70
N ALA A 179 -11.58 9.04 -27.19
CA ALA A 179 -10.81 7.95 -26.59
C ALA A 179 -9.80 8.42 -25.54
N LYS A 180 -9.60 9.73 -25.37
CA LYS A 180 -8.60 10.30 -24.45
C LYS A 180 -9.21 10.53 -23.07
N LEU A 181 -8.52 10.04 -22.06
CA LEU A 181 -8.79 10.27 -20.64
C LEU A 181 -7.65 11.12 -20.07
N LEU A 182 -7.99 12.24 -19.43
CA LEU A 182 -7.04 13.08 -18.70
C LEU A 182 -7.41 13.09 -17.22
N PHE A 183 -6.57 12.50 -16.38
CA PHE A 183 -6.74 12.49 -14.94
C PHE A 183 -5.94 13.63 -14.31
N SER A 184 -6.60 14.47 -13.50
CA SER A 184 -6.00 15.59 -12.79
C SER A 184 -6.47 15.60 -11.33
N PHE A 185 -5.55 15.34 -10.39
CA PHE A 185 -5.89 15.21 -8.97
C PHE A 185 -4.67 15.40 -8.06
N ARG A 186 -4.95 15.78 -6.81
CA ARG A 186 -3.96 15.82 -5.73
C ARG A 186 -3.80 14.44 -5.11
N GLY A 187 -2.63 13.82 -5.21
CA GLY A 187 -2.33 12.47 -4.71
C GLY A 187 -1.66 12.44 -3.33
N LYS A 188 -1.05 11.29 -3.01
CA LYS A 188 -0.36 11.05 -1.73
C LYS A 188 0.69 12.12 -1.46
N SER A 189 0.75 12.59 -0.21
CA SER A 189 1.64 13.67 0.24
C SER A 189 1.36 15.03 -0.42
N GLY A 190 0.16 15.19 -1.00
CA GLY A 190 -0.29 16.45 -1.57
C GLY A 190 0.31 16.78 -2.94
N VAL A 191 0.96 15.82 -3.61
CA VAL A 191 1.56 15.98 -4.94
C VAL A 191 0.48 16.01 -6.01
N ASP A 192 0.50 17.02 -6.89
CA ASP A 192 -0.41 17.09 -8.02
C ASP A 192 0.00 16.12 -9.13
N HIS A 193 -0.98 15.40 -9.66
CA HIS A 193 -0.80 14.44 -10.74
C HIS A 193 -1.67 14.82 -11.94
N THR A 194 -1.04 14.83 -13.11
CA THR A 194 -1.70 14.92 -14.40
C THR A 194 -1.25 13.73 -15.24
N VAL A 195 -2.16 12.83 -15.56
CA VAL A 195 -1.86 11.60 -16.32
C VAL A 195 -2.88 11.43 -17.43
N SER A 196 -2.41 11.18 -18.66
CA SER A 196 -3.29 10.97 -19.80
C SER A 196 -3.11 9.59 -20.41
N ILE A 197 -4.21 8.96 -20.82
CA ILE A 197 -4.19 7.72 -21.61
C ILE A 197 -5.16 7.84 -22.77
N THR A 198 -4.92 7.06 -23.82
CA THR A 198 -5.85 6.92 -24.95
C THR A 198 -6.31 5.48 -25.04
N ASP A 199 -7.57 5.24 -24.73
CA ASP A 199 -8.20 3.92 -24.77
C ASP A 199 -9.71 4.07 -24.92
N ARG A 200 -10.23 3.69 -26.09
CA ARG A 200 -11.66 3.88 -26.42
C ARG A 200 -12.59 3.09 -25.49
N ARG A 201 -12.18 1.90 -25.03
CA ARG A 201 -13.01 1.06 -24.16
C ARG A 201 -13.04 1.62 -22.75
N LEU A 202 -11.87 1.95 -22.20
CA LEU A 202 -11.80 2.57 -20.87
C LEU A 202 -12.52 3.92 -20.85
N ALA A 203 -12.37 4.74 -21.90
CA ALA A 203 -13.06 6.03 -21.98
C ALA A 203 -14.59 5.84 -21.91
N ARG A 204 -15.14 4.86 -22.63
CA ARG A 204 -16.57 4.53 -22.58
C ARG A 204 -17.00 4.07 -21.19
N ILE A 205 -16.27 3.14 -20.57
CA ILE A 205 -16.64 2.61 -19.24
C ILE A 205 -16.56 3.72 -18.19
N VAL A 206 -15.52 4.53 -18.20
CA VAL A 206 -15.35 5.65 -17.26
C VAL A 206 -16.43 6.71 -17.48
N GLN A 207 -16.84 6.97 -18.73
CA GLN A 207 -17.98 7.85 -19.04
C GLN A 207 -19.27 7.29 -18.44
N GLN A 208 -19.57 6.00 -18.63
CA GLN A 208 -20.75 5.37 -18.04
C GLN A 208 -20.75 5.48 -16.51
N CYS A 209 -19.59 5.37 -15.86
CA CYS A 209 -19.51 5.61 -14.42
C CYS A 209 -19.73 7.09 -14.02
N GLN A 210 -19.27 8.03 -14.85
CA GLN A 210 -19.48 9.48 -14.64
C GLN A 210 -20.94 9.90 -14.86
N ASP A 211 -21.68 9.21 -15.73
CA ASP A 211 -23.08 9.51 -16.02
C ASP A 211 -24.03 9.05 -14.89
N LEU A 212 -23.56 8.16 -13.99
CA LEU A 212 -24.31 7.77 -12.79
C LEU A 212 -24.29 8.91 -11.75
N PRO A 213 -25.34 9.05 -10.92
CA PRO A 213 -25.38 10.12 -9.92
C PRO A 213 -24.36 9.95 -8.78
N GLY A 214 -23.79 11.07 -8.34
CA GLY A 214 -22.98 11.22 -7.13
C GLY A 214 -21.47 11.40 -7.38
N GLN A 215 -20.71 11.80 -6.37
CA GLN A 215 -19.39 12.40 -6.60
C GLN A 215 -18.27 11.42 -6.98
N GLU A 216 -18.36 10.16 -6.56
CA GLU A 216 -17.35 9.14 -6.77
C GLU A 216 -17.25 8.74 -8.25
N LEU A 217 -16.03 8.58 -8.78
CA LEU A 217 -15.86 8.25 -10.18
C LEU A 217 -16.22 6.80 -10.48
N PHE A 218 -15.72 5.83 -9.70
CA PHE A 218 -15.96 4.41 -9.96
C PHE A 218 -17.12 3.88 -9.13
N LYS A 219 -18.28 3.77 -9.79
CA LYS A 219 -19.55 3.37 -9.19
C LYS A 219 -20.39 2.56 -10.18
N TYR A 220 -21.22 1.65 -9.66
CA TYR A 220 -22.16 0.83 -10.42
C TYR A 220 -23.51 0.72 -9.71
N ILE A 221 -24.51 0.21 -10.41
CA ILE A 221 -25.80 -0.19 -9.84
C ILE A 221 -25.80 -1.71 -9.67
N ASP A 222 -26.05 -2.19 -8.46
CA ASP A 222 -26.12 -3.62 -8.16
C ASP A 222 -27.47 -4.24 -8.58
N THR A 223 -27.60 -5.55 -8.40
CA THR A 223 -28.82 -6.30 -8.76
C THR A 223 -30.05 -5.88 -7.96
N SER A 224 -29.88 -5.17 -6.84
CA SER A 224 -30.98 -4.61 -6.04
C SER A 224 -31.34 -3.18 -6.46
N GLY A 225 -30.74 -2.67 -7.54
CA GLY A 225 -30.92 -1.29 -8.00
C GLY A 225 -30.19 -0.26 -7.14
N LYS A 226 -29.31 -0.68 -6.22
CA LYS A 226 -28.59 0.22 -5.34
C LYS A 226 -27.25 0.62 -5.91
N ARG A 227 -26.91 1.89 -5.73
CA ARG A 227 -25.60 2.42 -6.11
C ARG A 227 -24.53 1.92 -5.15
N GLN A 228 -23.46 1.40 -5.71
CA GLN A 228 -22.28 0.91 -4.99
C GLN A 228 -21.02 1.59 -5.51
N THR A 229 -20.02 1.68 -4.64
CA THR A 229 -18.66 2.14 -4.98
C THR A 229 -17.70 0.96 -4.88
N ILE A 230 -16.49 1.12 -5.39
CA ILE A 230 -15.41 0.14 -5.21
C ILE A 230 -14.33 0.71 -4.31
N SER A 231 -13.87 -0.09 -3.37
CA SER A 231 -12.79 0.22 -2.45
C SER A 231 -11.46 -0.39 -2.91
N SER A 232 -10.37 -0.03 -2.23
CA SER A 232 -9.08 -0.69 -2.44
C SER A 232 -9.09 -2.17 -2.09
N ASP A 233 -9.93 -2.57 -1.14
CA ASP A 233 -10.03 -3.95 -0.70
C ASP A 233 -10.75 -4.79 -1.76
N ASP A 234 -11.75 -4.23 -2.43
CA ASP A 234 -12.41 -4.86 -3.57
C ASP A 234 -11.43 -5.12 -4.72
N VAL A 235 -10.54 -4.16 -5.02
CA VAL A 235 -9.51 -4.30 -6.06
C VAL A 235 -8.51 -5.39 -5.70
N ASN A 236 -8.03 -5.43 -4.46
CA ASN A 236 -7.11 -6.46 -4.01
C ASN A 236 -7.78 -7.84 -3.86
N ALA A 237 -9.09 -7.89 -3.56
CA ALA A 237 -9.85 -9.13 -3.58
C ALA A 237 -10.00 -9.65 -5.00
N TYR A 238 -10.31 -8.79 -5.96
CA TYR A 238 -10.39 -9.15 -7.38
C TYR A 238 -9.07 -9.69 -7.93
N LEU A 239 -7.94 -9.02 -7.64
CA LEU A 239 -6.61 -9.51 -8.05
C LEU A 239 -6.31 -10.91 -7.49
N ARG A 240 -6.67 -11.15 -6.23
CA ARG A 240 -6.52 -12.47 -5.60
C ARG A 240 -7.44 -13.51 -6.22
N GLU A 241 -8.69 -13.16 -6.50
CA GLU A 241 -9.67 -14.04 -7.14
C GLU A 241 -9.19 -14.50 -8.53
N ILE A 242 -8.70 -13.56 -9.37
CA ILE A 242 -8.34 -13.89 -10.75
C ILE A 242 -7.00 -14.59 -10.90
N THR A 243 -6.13 -14.52 -9.88
CA THR A 243 -4.81 -15.16 -9.92
C THR A 243 -4.70 -16.38 -9.03
N GLY A 244 -5.53 -16.51 -7.99
CA GLY A 244 -5.32 -17.46 -6.91
C GLY A 244 -4.06 -17.18 -6.07
N ARG A 245 -3.39 -16.04 -6.28
CA ARG A 245 -2.11 -15.66 -5.65
C ARG A 245 -2.28 -14.40 -4.81
N ASP A 246 -1.37 -14.14 -3.89
CA ASP A 246 -1.39 -12.94 -3.04
C ASP A 246 -0.81 -11.70 -3.75
N ILE A 247 -1.34 -11.41 -4.95
CA ILE A 247 -1.00 -10.21 -5.71
C ILE A 247 -1.85 -9.02 -5.26
N THR A 248 -1.24 -7.85 -5.22
CA THR A 248 -1.93 -6.59 -4.90
C THR A 248 -1.57 -5.45 -5.83
N ALA A 249 -2.36 -4.40 -5.75
CA ALA A 249 -2.14 -3.18 -6.52
C ALA A 249 -0.75 -2.54 -6.33
N LYS A 250 -0.11 -2.77 -5.17
CA LYS A 250 1.25 -2.27 -4.90
C LYS A 250 2.29 -2.94 -5.80
N ASP A 251 2.06 -4.19 -6.19
CA ASP A 251 3.02 -5.00 -6.95
C ASP A 251 3.19 -4.41 -8.36
N PHE A 252 2.11 -3.99 -9.02
CA PHE A 252 2.14 -3.27 -10.31
C PHE A 252 3.10 -2.07 -10.30
N ARG A 253 2.97 -1.19 -9.31
CA ARG A 253 3.80 0.01 -9.20
C ARG A 253 5.26 -0.32 -8.88
N THR A 254 5.48 -1.39 -8.11
CA THR A 254 6.82 -1.84 -7.76
C THR A 254 7.54 -2.42 -8.97
N TRP A 255 6.83 -3.27 -9.72
CA TRP A 255 7.29 -3.85 -10.97
C TRP A 255 7.61 -2.77 -12.00
N ALA A 256 6.67 -1.88 -12.29
CA ALA A 256 6.86 -0.84 -13.29
C ALA A 256 8.00 0.13 -12.93
N GLY A 257 8.14 0.49 -11.65
CA GLY A 257 9.27 1.28 -11.19
C GLY A 257 10.62 0.56 -11.34
N THR A 258 10.65 -0.74 -11.10
CA THR A 258 11.84 -1.59 -11.29
C THR A 258 12.21 -1.68 -12.77
N MET A 259 11.22 -1.93 -13.64
CA MET A 259 11.43 -2.02 -15.08
C MET A 259 11.84 -0.70 -15.71
N LEU A 260 11.26 0.42 -15.25
CA LEU A 260 11.68 1.76 -15.69
C LEU A 260 13.15 2.01 -15.31
N ALA A 261 13.52 1.77 -14.04
CA ALA A 261 14.90 1.93 -13.60
C ALA A 261 15.86 1.02 -14.39
N ALA A 262 15.51 -0.26 -14.58
CA ALA A 262 16.32 -1.20 -15.34
C ALA A 262 16.51 -0.76 -16.79
N ARG A 263 15.44 -0.27 -17.45
CA ARG A 263 15.50 0.27 -18.81
C ARG A 263 16.40 1.49 -18.89
N GLU A 264 16.23 2.47 -18.01
CA GLU A 264 17.06 3.68 -18.03
C GLU A 264 18.54 3.36 -17.75
N LEU A 265 18.83 2.47 -16.80
CA LEU A 265 20.20 2.01 -16.53
C LEU A 265 20.81 1.26 -17.71
N PHE A 266 20.03 0.42 -18.39
CA PHE A 266 20.48 -0.25 -19.61
C PHE A 266 20.85 0.75 -20.71
N LEU A 267 20.03 1.79 -20.90
CA LEU A 267 20.28 2.85 -21.89
C LEU A 267 21.49 3.73 -21.53
N LEU A 268 21.72 3.99 -20.24
CA LEU A 268 22.89 4.75 -19.78
C LEU A 268 24.21 3.98 -19.95
N GLY A 269 24.15 2.64 -19.99
CA GLY A 269 25.32 1.78 -20.07
C GLY A 269 26.08 1.67 -18.74
N PRO A 270 27.21 0.94 -18.72
CA PRO A 270 27.99 0.75 -17.51
C PRO A 270 28.56 2.07 -17.00
N ALA A 271 28.57 2.23 -15.68
CA ALA A 271 29.20 3.38 -15.05
C ALA A 271 30.68 3.46 -15.45
N LYS A 272 31.15 4.66 -15.83
CA LYS A 272 32.55 4.91 -16.21
C LYS A 272 33.54 4.74 -15.05
N SER A 273 33.02 4.70 -13.83
CA SER A 273 33.79 4.65 -12.59
C SER A 273 33.00 3.93 -11.51
N LYS A 274 33.68 3.43 -10.46
CA LYS A 274 33.03 2.86 -9.27
C LYS A 274 32.36 3.93 -8.37
N ARG A 275 32.71 5.21 -8.58
CA ARG A 275 32.09 6.39 -7.94
C ARG A 275 31.07 7.01 -8.88
#